data_AF-A0A355BZQ5-F1
#
_entry.id   AF-A0A355BZQ5-F1
#
_cell.length_a   1.000
_cell.length_b   1.000
_cell.length_c   1.000
_cell.angle_alpha   90.00
_cell.angle_beta   90.00
_cell.angle_gamma   90.00
#
_symmetry.space_group_name_H-M   'P 1'
#
loop_
_entity.id
_entity.type
_entity.pdbx_description
1 polymer ?
#
loop_
_entity_poly.entity_id
_entity_poly.type
_entity_poly.pdbx_seq_one_letter_code
_entity_poly.pdbx_strand_id
1 'polypeptide(L)'
;DLARRLDGLLADLEGGMRLEPPEGLSASEIKQRLDAALPAHFGADAPRVEVTRNVSGKAAAGRDYIKLREDAMFSDLDVTQLLQHEAFVHIATGKNGQAQANFPLLAESHPGNARTQEGLAVFAEFISGA
;
A
#
# COMPACT_ATOMS: atom_id res chain seq x y z
N ASP A 1 -3.12 21.81 -11.55
CA ASP A 1 -3.37 20.50 -12.18
C ASP A 1 -4.00 19.54 -11.17
N LEU A 2 -3.33 19.29 -10.04
CA LEU A 2 -3.85 18.50 -8.91
C LEU A 2 -5.26 18.93 -8.46
N ALA A 3 -5.51 20.23 -8.27
CA ALA A 3 -6.81 20.73 -7.84
C ALA A 3 -7.95 20.38 -8.81
N ARG A 4 -7.69 20.35 -10.13
CA ARG A 4 -8.72 19.98 -11.12
C ARG A 4 -8.94 18.47 -11.19
N ARG A 5 -7.90 17.67 -10.97
CA ARG A 5 -8.03 16.21 -10.80
C ARG A 5 -8.82 15.88 -9.54
N LEU A 6 -8.54 16.55 -8.43
CA LEU A 6 -9.26 16.38 -7.17
C LEU A 6 -10.75 16.72 -7.33
N ASP A 7 -11.05 17.83 -8.00
CA ASP A 7 -12.43 18.28 -8.26
C ASP A 7 -13.21 17.27 -9.13
N GLY A 8 -12.60 16.77 -10.21
CA GLY A 8 -13.21 15.74 -11.05
C GLY A 8 -13.46 14.41 -10.31
N LEU A 9 -12.52 13.99 -9.47
CA LEU A 9 -12.64 12.75 -8.70
C LEU A 9 -13.66 12.83 -7.55
N LEU A 10 -13.85 14.02 -6.95
CA LEU A 10 -14.90 14.23 -5.94
C LEU A 10 -16.30 14.22 -6.58
N ALA A 11 -16.45 14.78 -7.77
CA ALA A 11 -17.69 14.74 -8.52
C ALA A 11 -18.11 13.29 -8.89
N ASP A 12 -17.14 12.42 -9.23
CA ASP A 12 -17.41 10.99 -9.47
C ASP A 12 -17.92 10.27 -8.21
N LEU A 13 -17.48 10.71 -7.01
CA LEU A 13 -17.94 10.17 -5.73
C LEU A 13 -19.41 10.53 -5.45
N GLU A 14 -19.83 11.73 -5.84
CA GLU A 14 -21.23 12.19 -5.76
C GLU A 14 -22.13 11.46 -6.77
N GLY A 15 -21.56 10.95 -7.87
CA GLY A 15 -22.26 10.29 -8.98
C GLY A 15 -22.69 8.83 -8.75
N GLY A 16 -22.22 8.18 -7.68
CA GLY A 16 -22.78 6.92 -7.17
C GLY A 16 -22.86 5.76 -8.15
N MET A 17 -21.74 5.06 -8.38
CA MET A 17 -21.62 3.59 -8.51
C MET A 17 -20.18 3.26 -8.97
N ARG A 18 -19.28 2.99 -8.03
CA ARG A 18 -17.97 2.41 -8.36
C ARG A 18 -18.17 0.90 -8.48
N LEU A 19 -18.16 0.38 -9.70
CA LEU A 19 -18.15 -1.07 -9.91
C LEU A 19 -16.84 -1.61 -9.32
N GLU A 20 -16.93 -2.64 -8.49
CA GLU A 20 -15.71 -3.30 -8.01
C GLU A 20 -14.98 -3.92 -9.21
N PRO A 21 -13.65 -3.73 -9.29
CA PRO A 21 -12.87 -4.30 -10.37
C PRO A 21 -12.96 -5.84 -10.33
N PRO A 22 -12.90 -6.51 -11.49
CA PRO A 22 -12.90 -7.97 -11.52
C PRO A 22 -11.66 -8.51 -10.80
N GLU A 23 -11.86 -9.48 -9.93
CA GLU A 23 -10.79 -10.22 -9.26
C GLU A 23 -10.37 -11.40 -10.13
N GLY A 24 -9.28 -11.23 -10.87
CA GLY A 24 -8.78 -12.22 -11.83
C GLY A 24 -7.34 -12.65 -11.60
N LEU A 25 -6.66 -12.09 -10.60
CA LEU A 25 -5.24 -12.31 -10.34
C LEU A 25 -5.04 -13.19 -9.11
N SER A 26 -4.13 -14.14 -9.22
CA SER A 26 -3.65 -14.98 -8.12
C SER A 26 -2.62 -14.26 -7.26
N ALA A 27 -2.40 -14.75 -6.03
CA ALA A 27 -1.34 -14.25 -5.15
C ALA A 27 0.05 -14.29 -5.82
N SER A 28 0.33 -15.28 -6.68
CA SER A 28 1.60 -15.37 -7.39
C SER A 28 1.77 -14.25 -8.43
N GLU A 29 0.70 -13.88 -9.14
CA GLU A 29 0.74 -12.80 -10.12
C GLU A 29 0.92 -11.43 -9.45
N ILE A 30 0.23 -11.20 -8.33
CA ILE A 30 0.42 -9.99 -7.52
C ILE A 30 1.85 -9.93 -6.98
N LYS A 31 2.37 -11.05 -6.46
CA LYS A 31 3.76 -11.13 -6.00
C LYS A 31 4.75 -10.69 -7.07
N GLN A 32 4.62 -11.21 -8.29
CA GLN A 32 5.52 -10.85 -9.40
C GLN A 32 5.47 -9.35 -9.70
N ARG A 33 4.28 -8.74 -9.68
CA ARG A 33 4.12 -7.30 -9.92
C ARG A 33 4.76 -6.46 -8.81
N LEU A 34 4.58 -6.85 -7.54
CA LEU A 34 5.19 -6.17 -6.41
C LEU A 34 6.71 -6.34 -6.41
N ASP A 35 7.22 -7.55 -6.66
CA ASP A 35 8.67 -7.83 -6.75
C ASP A 35 9.34 -7.00 -7.86
N ALA A 36 8.63 -6.70 -8.95
CA ALA A 36 9.13 -5.85 -10.02
C ALA A 36 9.10 -4.34 -9.65
N ALA A 37 8.08 -3.89 -8.92
CA ALA A 37 7.87 -2.47 -8.64
C ALA A 37 8.64 -1.96 -7.41
N LEU A 38 8.69 -2.74 -6.33
CA LEU A 38 9.27 -2.32 -5.04
C LEU A 38 10.76 -1.90 -5.14
N PRO A 39 11.64 -2.60 -5.88
CA PRO A 39 13.05 -2.22 -5.97
C PRO A 39 13.28 -0.83 -6.58
N ALA A 40 12.33 -0.32 -7.39
CA ALA A 40 12.46 1.01 -7.98
C ALA A 40 12.47 2.13 -6.93
N HIS A 41 11.81 1.92 -5.79
CA HIS A 41 11.79 2.88 -4.68
C HIS A 41 12.74 2.51 -3.55
N PHE A 42 12.81 1.23 -3.20
CA PHE A 42 13.53 0.77 -2.01
C PHE A 42 14.93 0.22 -2.30
N GLY A 43 15.28 -0.04 -3.56
CA GLY A 43 16.56 -0.67 -3.92
C GLY A 43 16.76 -2.01 -3.20
N ALA A 44 17.92 -2.15 -2.55
CA ALA A 44 18.27 -3.34 -1.79
C ALA A 44 17.42 -3.53 -0.52
N ASP A 45 16.77 -2.48 -0.02
CA ASP A 45 15.95 -2.50 1.19
C ASP A 45 14.47 -2.77 0.89
N ALA A 46 14.13 -3.29 -0.30
CA ALA A 46 12.76 -3.62 -0.67
C ALA A 46 12.12 -4.59 0.34
N PRO A 47 10.85 -4.36 0.74
CA PRO A 47 10.16 -5.29 1.62
C PRO A 47 9.96 -6.64 0.93
N ARG A 48 10.01 -7.72 1.71
CA ARG A 48 9.81 -9.08 1.20
C ARG A 48 8.34 -9.30 0.84
N VAL A 49 8.07 -9.83 -0.34
CA VAL A 49 6.72 -10.27 -0.71
C VAL A 49 6.61 -11.78 -0.52
N GLU A 50 5.72 -12.21 0.36
CA GLU A 50 5.56 -13.62 0.76
C GLU A 50 4.14 -14.11 0.43
N VAL A 51 4.02 -15.32 -0.09
CA VAL A 51 2.71 -15.98 -0.29
C VAL A 51 2.53 -17.02 0.81
N THR A 52 1.42 -16.97 1.54
CA THR A 52 1.16 -17.87 2.68
C THR A 52 -0.32 -18.01 2.98
N ARG A 53 -0.72 -19.12 3.63
CA ARG A 53 -2.08 -19.29 4.18
C ARG A 53 -2.32 -18.59 5.51
N ASN A 54 -1.25 -18.12 6.17
CA ASN A 54 -1.31 -17.56 7.51
C ASN A 54 -1.61 -16.05 7.50
N VAL A 55 -2.69 -15.66 6.81
CA VAL A 55 -3.17 -14.27 6.71
C VAL A 55 -4.69 -14.29 6.86
N SER A 56 -5.23 -13.44 7.73
CA SER A 56 -6.69 -13.35 7.97
C SER A 56 -7.43 -12.67 6.81
N GLY A 57 -6.82 -11.64 6.21
CA GLY A 57 -7.31 -10.93 5.04
C GLY A 57 -6.73 -11.46 3.72
N LYS A 58 -6.95 -10.71 2.63
CA LYS A 58 -6.30 -10.98 1.33
C LYS A 58 -4.80 -10.74 1.39
N ALA A 59 -4.38 -9.72 2.12
CA ALA A 59 -2.99 -9.38 2.35
C ALA A 59 -2.79 -8.82 3.76
N ALA A 60 -1.55 -8.78 4.21
CA ALA A 60 -1.13 -8.10 5.42
C ALA A 60 0.29 -7.58 5.25
N ALA A 61 0.53 -6.33 5.65
CA ALA A 61 1.87 -5.76 5.66
C ALA A 61 2.44 -5.73 7.09
N GLY A 62 3.76 -5.81 7.16
CA GLY A 62 4.53 -5.56 8.37
C GLY A 62 5.62 -4.54 8.10
N ARG A 63 6.57 -4.43 9.02
CA ARG A 63 7.68 -3.45 8.93
C ARG A 63 8.56 -3.61 7.68
N ASP A 64 8.75 -4.84 7.22
CA ASP A 64 9.69 -5.19 6.14
C ASP A 64 9.13 -6.25 5.19
N TYR A 65 7.82 -6.51 5.22
CA TYR A 65 7.19 -7.52 4.38
C TYR A 65 5.76 -7.16 3.97
N ILE A 66 5.31 -7.76 2.88
CA ILE A 66 3.92 -7.83 2.43
C ILE A 66 3.59 -9.31 2.26
N LYS A 67 2.61 -9.81 3.01
CA LYS A 67 2.11 -11.18 2.90
C LYS A 67 0.83 -11.18 2.08
N LEU A 68 0.79 -12.02 1.06
CA LEU A 68 -0.38 -12.29 0.23
C LEU A 68 -0.96 -13.63 0.63
N ARG A 69 -2.28 -13.68 0.81
CA ARG A 69 -2.96 -14.93 1.13
C ARG A 69 -2.99 -15.82 -0.11
N GLU A 70 -2.49 -17.04 0.03
CA GLU A 70 -2.27 -17.98 -1.10
C GLU A 70 -3.52 -18.24 -1.95
N ASP A 71 -4.69 -18.36 -1.30
CA ASP A 71 -5.96 -18.69 -1.93
C ASP A 71 -6.86 -17.47 -2.20
N ALA A 72 -6.35 -16.26 -2.01
CA ALA A 72 -7.09 -15.04 -2.35
C ALA A 72 -7.00 -14.71 -3.84
N MET A 73 -8.09 -14.14 -4.36
CA MET A 73 -8.13 -13.49 -5.67
C MET A 73 -8.02 -11.97 -5.51
N PHE A 74 -7.35 -11.36 -6.46
CA PHE A 74 -6.99 -9.95 -6.46
C PHE A 74 -7.39 -9.31 -7.79
N SER A 75 -7.66 -8.02 -7.72
CA SER A 75 -7.86 -7.11 -8.83
C SER A 75 -6.56 -6.37 -9.17
N ASP A 76 -6.55 -5.66 -10.29
CA ASP A 76 -5.44 -4.74 -10.59
C ASP A 76 -5.33 -3.60 -9.55
N LEU A 77 -6.44 -3.20 -8.92
CA LEU A 77 -6.44 -2.15 -7.90
C LEU A 77 -5.75 -2.61 -6.61
N ASP A 78 -5.80 -3.90 -6.27
CA ASP A 78 -5.09 -4.43 -5.10
C ASP A 78 -3.57 -4.25 -5.21
N VAL A 79 -2.99 -4.31 -6.42
CA VAL A 79 -1.55 -4.02 -6.61
C VAL A 79 -1.25 -2.57 -6.28
N THR A 80 -2.05 -1.65 -6.82
CA THR A 80 -1.86 -0.22 -6.59
C THR A 80 -2.07 0.12 -5.12
N GLN A 81 -3.10 -0.44 -4.49
CA GLN A 81 -3.38 -0.29 -3.06
C GLN A 81 -2.18 -0.74 -2.21
N LEU A 82 -1.66 -1.95 -2.43
CA LEU A 82 -0.52 -2.48 -1.66
C LEU A 82 0.75 -1.65 -1.87
N LEU A 83 0.97 -1.11 -3.08
CA LEU A 83 2.11 -0.23 -3.33
C LEU A 83 1.95 1.11 -2.61
N GLN A 84 0.80 1.77 -2.74
CA GLN A 84 0.63 3.13 -2.25
C GLN A 84 0.39 3.18 -0.74
N HIS A 85 -0.51 2.34 -0.24
CA HIS A 85 -0.89 2.30 1.17
C HIS A 85 0.21 1.65 2.01
N GLU A 86 0.51 0.38 1.71
CA GLU A 86 1.38 -0.41 2.58
C GLU A 86 2.85 -0.08 2.34
N ALA A 87 3.30 -0.13 1.08
CA ALA A 87 4.71 0.05 0.79
C ALA A 87 5.15 1.52 0.94
N PHE A 88 4.55 2.43 0.17
CA PHE A 88 5.05 3.80 0.04
C PHE A 88 4.63 4.76 1.15
N VAL A 89 3.65 4.38 1.99
CA VAL A 89 3.31 5.14 3.20
C VAL A 89 3.81 4.42 4.44
N HIS A 90 3.24 3.26 4.81
CA HIS A 90 3.57 2.63 6.09
C HIS A 90 5.01 2.14 6.18
N ILE A 91 5.43 1.28 5.24
CA ILE A 91 6.79 0.70 5.24
C ILE A 91 7.84 1.78 5.01
N ALA A 92 7.63 2.68 4.05
CA ALA A 92 8.56 3.77 3.75
C ALA A 92 8.74 4.71 4.94
N THR A 93 7.66 5.12 5.62
CA THR A 93 7.74 5.94 6.81
C THR A 93 8.53 5.23 7.92
N GLY A 94 8.23 3.95 8.14
CA GLY A 94 8.95 3.14 9.14
C GLY A 94 10.44 3.01 8.84
N LYS A 95 10.82 2.75 7.59
CA LYS A 95 12.23 2.68 7.14
C LYS A 95 12.93 4.02 7.28
N ASN A 96 12.26 5.11 6.88
CA ASN A 96 12.82 6.46 7.03
C ASN A 96 13.08 6.80 8.51
N GLY A 97 12.16 6.42 9.41
CA GLY A 97 12.35 6.58 10.87
C GLY A 97 13.55 5.80 11.41
N GLN A 98 13.74 4.56 10.94
CA GLN A 98 14.89 3.71 11.32
C GLN A 98 16.23 4.25 10.83
N ALA A 99 16.25 4.97 9.70
CA ALA A 99 17.44 5.59 9.16
C ALA A 99 17.91 6.84 9.95
N GLN A 100 17.12 7.34 10.90
CA GLN A 100 17.45 8.56 11.65
C GLN A 100 18.44 8.28 12.78
N ALA A 101 19.71 8.64 12.58
CA ALA A 101 20.76 8.48 13.60
C ALA A 101 20.56 9.40 14.83
N ASN A 102 20.08 10.62 14.62
CA ASN A 102 19.93 11.63 15.68
C ASN A 102 18.60 11.50 16.44
N PHE A 103 17.61 10.84 15.85
CA PHE A 103 16.28 10.66 16.44
C PHE A 103 15.81 9.20 16.34
N PRO A 104 16.47 8.26 17.05
CA PRO A 104 16.11 6.83 16.99
C PRO A 104 14.66 6.55 17.39
N LEU A 105 14.04 7.42 18.21
CA LEU A 105 12.64 7.34 18.59
C LEU A 105 11.70 7.31 17.37
N LEU A 106 12.08 7.90 16.24
CA LEU A 106 11.28 7.89 15.01
C LEU A 106 11.17 6.51 14.37
N ALA A 107 11.99 5.53 14.78
CA ALA A 107 11.86 4.14 14.37
C ALA A 107 10.64 3.44 14.99
N GLU A 108 10.10 3.97 16.09
CA GLU A 108 8.98 3.40 16.82
C GLU A 108 7.64 3.92 16.30
N SER A 109 6.66 3.03 16.16
CA SER A 109 5.28 3.41 15.85
C SER A 109 4.67 4.14 17.05
N HIS A 110 4.05 5.30 16.82
CA HIS A 110 3.37 6.06 17.86
C HIS A 110 1.85 5.99 17.70
N PRO A 111 1.07 5.43 18.65
CA PRO A 111 -0.38 5.29 18.50
C PRO A 111 -1.11 6.62 18.19
N GLY A 112 -0.60 7.76 18.65
CA GLY A 112 -1.18 9.08 18.40
C GLY A 112 -1.11 9.53 16.94
N ASN A 113 -0.25 8.94 16.10
CA ASN A 113 -0.13 9.30 14.68
C ASN A 113 -0.89 8.35 13.73
N ALA A 114 -1.48 7.27 14.25
CA ALA A 114 -2.13 6.24 13.44
C ALA A 114 -3.19 6.84 12.50
N ARG A 115 -4.09 7.70 13.02
CA ARG A 115 -5.11 8.36 12.18
C ARG A 115 -4.50 9.16 11.03
N THR A 116 -3.37 9.83 11.26
CA THR A 116 -2.70 10.62 10.23
C THR A 116 -2.00 9.73 9.20
N GLN A 117 -1.40 8.61 9.64
CA GLN A 117 -0.80 7.62 8.74
C GLN A 117 -1.86 6.98 7.85
N GLU A 118 -2.98 6.50 8.42
CA GLU A 118 -4.09 5.95 7.64
C GLU A 118 -4.69 6.99 6.68
N GLY A 119 -4.87 8.23 7.14
CA GLY A 119 -5.36 9.31 6.27
C GLY A 119 -4.43 9.62 5.10
N LEU A 120 -3.11 9.59 5.33
CA LEU A 120 -2.11 9.76 4.29
C LEU A 120 -2.11 8.57 3.31
N ALA A 121 -2.27 7.35 3.81
CA ALA A 121 -2.32 6.13 3.00
C ALA A 121 -3.54 6.12 2.08
N VAL A 122 -4.74 6.41 2.61
CA VAL A 122 -5.97 6.56 1.83
C VAL A 122 -5.89 7.74 0.85
N PHE A 123 -5.23 8.84 1.23
CA PHE A 123 -4.99 9.94 0.30
C PHE A 123 -4.07 9.53 -0.85
N ALA A 124 -3.01 8.75 -0.58
CA ALA A 124 -2.09 8.23 -1.60
C ALA A 124 -2.80 7.28 -2.58
N GLU A 125 -3.64 6.38 -2.06
CA GLU A 125 -4.55 5.54 -2.86
C GLU A 125 -5.39 6.43 -3.80
N PHE A 126 -6.08 7.43 -3.24
CA PHE A 126 -6.98 8.30 -3.97
C PHE A 126 -6.30 9.04 -5.14
N ILE A 127 -5.15 9.68 -4.91
CA ILE A 127 -4.47 10.45 -5.96
C ILE A 127 -3.79 9.55 -7.01
N SER A 128 -3.54 8.29 -6.67
CA SER A 128 -2.94 7.30 -7.57
C SER A 128 -3.97 6.55 -8.43
N GLY A 129 -5.25 6.65 -8.08
CA GLY A 129 -6.32 5.90 -8.73
C GLY A 129 -6.39 4.43 -8.29
N ALA A 130 -5.92 4.11 -7.08
CA ALA A 130 -6.19 2.83 -6.44
C ALA A 130 -7.69 2.65 -6.19
#